data_AF-A0A183HX11-F1
#
_entry.id   AF-A0A183HX11-F1
#
_cell.length_a   1.000
_cell.length_b   1.000
_cell.length_c   1.000
_cell.angle_alpha   90.00
_cell.angle_beta   90.00
_cell.angle_gamma   90.00
#
_symmetry.space_group_name_H-M   'P 1'
#
loop_
_entity.id
_entity.type
_entity.pdbx_description
1 polymer ?
#
loop_
_entity_poly.entity_id
_entity_poly.type
_entity_poly.pdbx_seq_one_letter_code
_entity_poly.pdbx_strand_id
1 'polypeptide(L)'
;MALAENSGLSSIDTVTDLKAKQIQQSNPRLGVDCLALGTNDMKEQKVMETLLSKKAQISLATQVVRMILKIDDVRVPESQEQRCPM
;
A
#
# COMPACT_ATOMS: atom_id res chain seq x y z
N MET A 1 2.30 5.35 2.03
CA MET A 1 1.84 6.73 1.78
C MET A 1 0.32 6.82 1.87
N ALA A 2 -0.44 6.01 1.12
CA ALA A 2 -1.92 6.04 1.13
C ALA A 2 -2.61 6.12 2.50
N LEU A 3 -2.20 5.34 3.51
CA LEU A 3 -2.82 5.42 4.85
C LEU A 3 -2.65 6.79 5.52
N ALA A 4 -1.46 7.38 5.42
CA ALA A 4 -1.19 8.70 5.99
C ALA A 4 -2.00 9.79 5.27
N GLU A 5 -2.02 9.76 3.93
CA GLU A 5 -2.83 10.66 3.10
C GLU A 5 -4.32 10.56 3.42
N ASN A 6 -4.86 9.35 3.49
CA ASN A 6 -6.27 9.11 3.79
C ASN A 6 -6.65 9.52 5.22
N SER A 7 -5.68 9.59 6.13
CA SER A 7 -5.84 10.07 7.50
C SER A 7 -5.53 11.57 7.66
N GLY A 8 -5.25 12.30 6.58
CA GLY A 8 -4.95 13.73 6.62
C GLY A 8 -3.55 14.08 7.17
N LEU A 9 -2.65 13.10 7.25
CA LEU A 9 -1.27 13.26 7.69
C LEU A 9 -0.34 13.52 6.48
N SER A 10 0.76 14.23 6.71
CA SER A 10 1.83 14.36 5.70
C SER A 10 2.46 12.99 5.44
N SER A 11 2.28 12.44 4.24
CA SER A 11 2.70 11.07 3.92
C SER A 11 4.22 10.92 3.88
N ILE A 12 4.96 11.96 3.48
CA ILE A 12 6.42 11.95 3.45
C ILE A 12 7.00 11.98 4.87
N ASP A 13 6.52 12.90 5.72
CA ASP A 13 7.05 13.08 7.07
C ASP A 13 6.71 11.86 7.92
N THR A 14 5.46 11.41 7.87
CA THR A 14 5.00 10.24 8.64
C THR A 14 5.78 8.98 8.29
N VAL A 15 6.01 8.70 7.01
CA VAL A 15 6.75 7.49 6.60
C VAL A 15 8.24 7.60 6.96
N THR A 16 8.84 8.78 6.80
CA THR A 16 10.25 9.02 7.13
C THR A 16 10.49 8.84 8.63
N ASP A 17 9.65 9.45 9.46
CA ASP A 17 9.74 9.35 10.92
C ASP A 17 9.51 7.93 11.43
N LEU A 18 8.50 7.25 10.88
CA LEU A 18 8.24 5.85 11.23
C LEU A 18 9.42 4.95 10.85
N LYS A 19 10.00 5.15 9.66
CA LYS A 19 11.14 4.36 9.22
C LYS A 19 12.36 4.58 10.13
N ALA A 20 12.64 5.83 10.50
CA ALA A 20 13.71 6.16 11.42
C ALA A 20 13.51 5.50 12.81
N LYS A 21 12.29 5.56 13.35
CA LYS A 21 11.94 4.93 14.63
C LYS A 21 12.04 3.40 14.59
N GLN A 22 11.57 2.78 13.50
CA GLN A 22 11.68 1.32 13.30
C GLN A 22 13.13 0.85 13.33
N ILE A 23 14.05 1.61 12.72
CA ILE A 23 15.48 1.29 12.70
C ILE A 23 16.11 1.51 14.09
N GLN A 24 15.89 2.69 14.70
CA GLN A 24 16.47 3.00 16.02
C GLN A 24 16.04 2.04 17.12
N GLN A 25 14.77 1.65 17.12
CA GLN A 25 14.20 0.78 18.15
C GLN A 25 14.24 -0.71 17.77
N SER A 26 14.69 -1.03 16.55
CA SER A 26 14.63 -2.38 15.97
C SER A 26 13.23 -3.02 16.10
N ASN A 27 12.17 -2.21 16.03
CA ASN A 27 10.79 -2.64 16.24
C ASN A 27 9.96 -2.52 14.94
N PRO A 28 9.63 -3.63 14.26
CA PRO A 28 8.88 -3.60 13.01
C PRO A 28 7.38 -3.35 13.18
N ARG A 29 6.87 -3.27 14.42
CA ARG A 29 5.43 -3.11 14.73
C ARG A 29 4.94 -1.68 14.66
N LEU A 30 5.84 -0.71 14.51
CA LEU A 30 5.47 0.70 14.39
C LEU A 30 4.79 0.95 13.04
N GLY A 31 3.60 1.54 13.06
CA GLY A 31 2.78 1.85 11.90
C GLY A 31 2.20 3.26 11.95
N VAL A 32 1.37 3.59 10.97
CA VAL A 32 0.69 4.90 10.89
C VAL A 32 -0.45 4.95 11.88
N ASP A 33 -0.46 5.95 12.76
CA ASP A 33 -1.58 6.22 13.66
C ASP A 33 -2.74 6.89 12.91
N CYS A 34 -3.62 6.08 12.34
CA CYS A 34 -4.77 6.56 11.57
C CYS A 34 -5.90 7.12 12.45
N LEU A 35 -5.91 6.82 13.75
CA LEU A 35 -6.97 7.17 14.71
C LEU A 35 -6.57 8.31 15.65
N ALA A 36 -5.37 8.87 15.48
CA ALA A 36 -4.80 9.92 16.34
C ALA A 36 -4.82 9.54 17.85
N LEU A 37 -4.51 8.29 18.16
CA LEU A 37 -4.42 7.76 19.52
C LEU A 37 -3.12 8.16 20.23
N GLY A 38 -2.14 8.72 19.50
CA GLY A 38 -0.88 9.23 20.02
C GLY A 38 0.24 8.18 20.18
N THR A 39 -0.01 6.93 19.81
CA THR A 39 0.99 5.84 19.77
C THR A 39 1.12 5.29 18.36
N ASN A 40 2.32 4.91 17.94
CA ASN A 40 2.55 4.26 16.64
C ASN A 40 2.60 2.73 16.74
N ASP A 41 2.50 2.15 17.95
CA ASP A 41 2.58 0.69 18.10
C ASP A 41 1.25 0.04 17.68
N MET A 42 1.27 -0.67 16.55
CA MET A 42 0.08 -1.30 16.00
C MET A 42 -0.48 -2.41 16.91
N LYS A 43 0.35 -3.01 17.78
CA LYS A 43 -0.11 -4.00 18.76
C LYS A 43 -0.91 -3.31 19.88
N GLU A 44 -0.45 -2.17 20.37
CA GLU A 44 -1.18 -1.37 21.38
C GLU A 44 -2.50 -0.87 20.81
N GLN A 45 -2.50 -0.41 19.56
CA GLN A 45 -3.71 -0.01 18.84
C GLN A 45 -4.63 -1.17 18.43
N LYS A 46 -4.24 -2.43 18.69
CA LYS A 46 -4.98 -3.64 18.29
C LYS A 46 -5.21 -3.76 16.78
N VAL A 47 -4.35 -3.14 15.98
CA VAL A 47 -4.36 -3.25 14.52
C VAL A 47 -3.51 -4.46 14.13
N MET A 48 -4.19 -5.59 13.87
CA MET A 48 -3.52 -6.86 13.54
C MET A 48 -4.07 -7.46 12.25
N GLU A 49 -3.18 -8.15 11.53
CA GLU A 49 -3.52 -8.88 10.31
C GLU A 49 -2.84 -10.25 10.34
N THR A 50 -3.44 -11.24 9.68
CA THR A 50 -2.85 -12.58 9.60
C THR A 50 -1.63 -12.58 8.67
N LEU A 51 -0.60 -13.35 9.04
CA LEU A 51 0.60 -13.50 8.23
C LEU A 51 0.27 -14.05 6.83
N LEU A 52 -0.68 -14.98 6.75
CA LEU A 52 -1.13 -15.57 5.48
C LEU A 52 -1.75 -14.51 4.56
N SER A 53 -2.58 -13.60 5.07
CA SER A 53 -3.18 -12.52 4.30
C SER A 53 -2.10 -11.62 3.69
N LYS A 54 -1.16 -11.10 4.51
CA LYS A 54 -0.07 -10.24 4.01
C LYS A 54 0.81 -10.94 2.97
N LYS A 55 1.13 -12.22 3.19
CA LYS A 55 1.91 -13.01 2.24
C LYS A 55 1.17 -13.19 0.90
N ALA A 56 -0.13 -13.48 0.96
CA ALA A 56 -0.96 -13.61 -0.22
C ALA A 56 -1.07 -12.29 -1.01
N GLN A 57 -1.29 -11.17 -0.32
CA GLN A 57 -1.38 -9.85 -0.96
C GLN A 57 -0.12 -9.49 -1.74
N ILE A 58 1.07 -9.66 -1.15
CA ILE A 58 2.35 -9.39 -1.82
C ILE A 58 2.55 -10.34 -3.02
N SER A 59 2.23 -11.63 -2.85
CA SER A 59 2.35 -12.63 -3.92
C SER A 59 1.40 -12.31 -5.10
N LEU A 60 0.15 -11.95 -4.83
CA LEU A 60 -0.82 -11.62 -5.86
C LEU A 60 -0.46 -10.33 -6.59
N ALA A 61 -0.04 -9.29 -5.87
CA ALA A 61 0.39 -8.03 -6.48
C ALA A 61 1.55 -8.24 -7.46
N THR A 62 2.56 -9.02 -7.05
CA THR A 62 3.71 -9.35 -7.93
C THR A 62 3.29 -10.24 -9.11
N GLN A 63 2.34 -11.16 -8.94
CA GLN A 63 1.79 -11.95 -10.04
C GLN A 63 1.10 -11.08 -11.09
N VAL A 64 0.26 -10.13 -10.67
CA VAL A 64 -0.43 -9.20 -11.58
C VAL A 64 0.59 -8.36 -12.35
N VAL A 65 1.60 -7.80 -11.68
CA VAL A 65 2.66 -7.04 -12.34
C VAL A 65 3.41 -7.90 -13.36
N ARG A 66 3.71 -9.16 -13.03
CA ARG A 66 4.34 -10.11 -13.98
C ARG A 66 3.47 -10.41 -15.18
N MET A 67 2.15 -10.45 -15.04
CA MET A 67 1.24 -10.63 -16.19
C MET A 67 1.28 -9.40 -17.09
N ILE A 68 1.20 -8.20 -16.51
CA ILE A 68 1.22 -6.94 -17.27
C ILE A 68 2.55 -6.78 -18.01
N LEU A 69 3.68 -6.96 -17.34
CA LEU A 69 5.02 -6.83 -17.95
C LEU A 69 5.32 -7.90 -19.02
N LYS A 70 4.55 -8.99 -19.07
CA LYS A 70 4.67 -10.04 -20.09
C LYS A 70 3.90 -9.73 -21.37
N ILE A 71 3.00 -8.76 -21.36
CA ILE A 71 2.27 -8.34 -22.56
C ILE A 71 3.26 -7.61 -23.46
N ASP A 72 3.49 -8.15 -24.65
CA ASP A 72 4.41 -7.64 -25.66
C ASP A 72 3.69 -6.89 -26.79
N ASP A 73 2.44 -7.26 -27.12
CA ASP A 73 1.61 -6.61 -28.14
C ASP A 73 0.17 -6.39 -27.64
N VAL A 74 -0.41 -5.23 -27.96
CA VAL A 74 -1.81 -4.89 -27.67
C VAL A 74 -2.47 -4.48 -28.99
N ARG A 75 -3.36 -5.32 -29.52
CA ARG A 75 -4.13 -5.05 -30.73
C ARG A 75 -5.57 -4.72 -30.38
N VAL A 76 -6.04 -3.55 -30.79
CA VAL A 76 -7.44 -3.16 -30.71
C VAL A 76 -8.09 -3.38 -32.09
N PRO A 77 -9.19 -4.13 -32.20
CA PRO A 77 -9.90 -4.27 -33.47
C PRO A 77 -10.55 -2.94 -33.89
N GLU A 78 -10.44 -2.57 -35.16
CA GLU A 78 -10.92 -1.30 -35.76
C GLU A 78 -12.46 -1.09 -35.73
N SER A 79 -13.21 -1.86 -34.95
CA SER A 79 -14.68 -1.84 -34.93
C SER A 79 -15.30 -1.26 -33.66
N GLN A 80 -14.51 -0.63 -32.77
CA GLN A 80 -15.01 0.04 -31.56
C GLN A 80 -14.55 1.49 -31.39
N GLU A 81 -14.28 2.18 -32.49
CA GLU A 81 -13.96 3.62 -32.47
C GLU A 81 -15.22 4.48 -32.66
N GLN A 82 -16.32 4.19 -31.95
CA GLN A 82 -17.46 5.12 -31.93
C GLN A 82 -18.48 4.92 -30.80
N ARG A 83 -18.05 4.96 -29.52
CA ARG A 83 -18.95 5.39 -28.43
C ARG A 83 -18.25 5.74 -27.11
N CYS A 84 -17.45 6.80 -27.09
CA CYS A 84 -17.26 7.55 -25.85
C CYS A 84 -17.61 9.01 -26.12
N PRO A 85 -18.82 9.49 -25.77
CA PRO A 85 -18.99 10.92 -25.55
C PRO A 85 -18.10 11.31 -24.35
N MET A 86 -17.38 12.41 -24.51
CA MET A 86 -16.62 13.09 -23.45
C MET A 86 -17.52 13.40 -22.25
#